data_AF-A0A5C3FJ29-F1
#
_entry.id   AF-A0A5C3FJ29-F1
#
_cell.length_a   1.000
_cell.length_b   1.000
_cell.length_c   1.000
_cell.angle_alpha   90.00
_cell.angle_beta   90.00
_cell.angle_gamma   90.00
#
_symmetry.space_group_name_H-M   'P 1'
#
loop_
_entity.id
_entity.type
_entity.pdbx_description
1 polymer ?
#
loop_
_entity_poly.entity_id
_entity_poly.type
_entity_poly.pdbx_seq_one_letter_code
_entity_poly.pdbx_strand_id
1 'polypeptide(L)'
;MAAVERRKTLTERPMDVLYLSYFGIHLLASLAIDAQLTYPPYSQSVFPAPLRKVVQDYLTTSKDPFLLAAAAQSSAHVWFRVLLASETVFQIPCFFVAIWGLLNDEKRTYPLMVCYGTLAASSTLQCIFSVLYGDDGAGLTSAQIRALLQNYIPFCLIPLLLTFDMMLRIVGLLNTPRPAQPISGKEE
;
A
#
# COMPACT_ATOMS: atom_id res chain seq x y z
N MET A 1 13.40 38.09 0.06
CA MET A 1 13.43 36.84 0.85
C MET A 1 12.15 36.08 0.57
N ALA A 2 12.22 34.90 -0.05
CA ALA A 2 11.03 34.07 -0.25
C ALA A 2 10.47 33.71 1.13
N ALA A 3 9.19 33.98 1.37
CA ALA A 3 8.53 33.57 2.59
C ALA A 3 8.69 32.06 2.74
N VAL A 4 9.34 31.62 3.82
CA VAL A 4 9.41 30.21 4.16
C VAL A 4 7.99 29.79 4.53
N GLU A 5 7.31 29.13 3.61
CA GLU A 5 5.95 28.63 3.82
C GLU A 5 5.96 27.73 5.06
N ARG A 6 5.16 28.06 6.08
CA ARG A 6 5.06 27.27 7.32
C ARG A 6 4.61 25.86 6.97
N ARG A 7 5.41 24.85 7.34
CA ARG A 7 5.01 23.44 7.24
C ARG A 7 3.76 23.21 8.10
N LYS A 8 2.72 22.63 7.50
CA LYS A 8 1.49 22.30 8.23
C LYS A 8 1.74 21.09 9.12
N THR A 9 1.24 21.12 10.35
CA THR A 9 1.33 19.97 11.25
C THR A 9 0.41 18.83 10.76
N LEU A 10 0.64 17.60 11.21
CA LEU A 10 -0.23 16.46 10.84
C LEU A 10 -1.67 16.67 11.31
N THR A 11 -1.88 17.33 12.44
CA THR A 11 -3.21 17.67 12.96
C THR A 11 -3.97 18.67 12.08
N GLU A 12 -3.26 19.48 11.30
CA GLU A 12 -3.83 20.39 10.29
C GLU A 12 -4.12 19.66 8.95
N ARG A 13 -3.77 18.37 8.84
CA ARG A 13 -3.87 17.54 7.63
C ARG A 13 -4.54 16.18 7.93
N PRO A 14 -5.87 16.15 8.20
CA PRO A 14 -6.56 14.93 8.65
C PRO A 14 -6.46 13.76 7.65
N MET A 15 -6.41 14.04 6.35
CA MET A 15 -6.20 13.01 5.32
C MET A 15 -4.81 12.36 5.44
N ASP A 16 -3.78 13.13 5.78
CA ASP A 16 -2.43 12.63 5.94
C ASP A 16 -2.33 11.72 7.19
N VAL A 17 -3.12 11.97 8.22
CA VAL A 17 -3.24 11.08 9.39
C VAL A 17 -3.89 9.75 9.01
N LEU A 18 -4.93 9.76 8.18
CA LEU A 18 -5.55 8.55 7.65
C LEU A 18 -4.52 7.73 6.85
N TYR A 19 -3.79 8.36 5.93
CA TYR A 19 -2.79 7.68 5.12
C TYR A 19 -1.61 7.17 5.95
N LEU A 20 -1.15 7.94 6.93
CA LEU A 20 -0.07 7.53 7.83
C LEU A 20 -0.48 6.30 8.64
N SER A 21 -1.70 6.29 9.17
CA SER A 21 -2.25 5.15 9.91
C SER A 21 -2.38 3.92 9.01
N TYR A 22 -2.89 4.11 7.80
CA TYR A 22 -3.00 3.07 6.78
C TYR A 22 -1.64 2.47 6.43
N PHE A 23 -0.65 3.29 6.08
CA PHE A 23 0.70 2.82 5.76
C PHE A 23 1.38 2.12 6.94
N GLY A 24 1.16 2.60 8.17
CA GLY A 24 1.68 1.96 9.37
C GLY A 24 1.10 0.56 9.57
N ILE A 25 -0.23 0.42 9.51
CA ILE A 25 -0.90 -0.89 9.65
C ILE A 25 -0.50 -1.83 8.50
N HIS A 26 -0.47 -1.31 7.27
CA HIS A 26 -0.13 -2.11 6.09
C HIS A 26 1.32 -2.59 6.16
N LEU A 27 2.28 -1.72 6.49
CA LEU A 27 3.67 -2.12 6.65
C LEU A 27 3.84 -3.24 7.68
N LEU A 28 3.14 -3.15 8.81
CA LEU A 28 3.18 -4.21 9.83
C LEU A 28 2.58 -5.51 9.30
N ALA A 29 1.44 -5.47 8.61
CA ALA A 29 0.81 -6.64 8.01
C ALA A 29 1.70 -7.28 6.94
N SER A 30 2.25 -6.49 6.02
CA SER A 30 3.14 -6.95 4.94
C SER A 30 4.40 -7.63 5.47
N LEU A 31 5.04 -7.05 6.50
CA LEU A 31 6.20 -7.68 7.14
C LEU A 31 5.81 -8.94 7.92
N ALA A 32 4.64 -8.92 8.56
CA ALA A 32 4.18 -10.02 9.38
C ALA A 32 3.58 -11.18 8.58
N ILE A 33 3.10 -10.97 7.36
CA ILE A 33 2.37 -11.98 6.58
C ILE A 33 2.99 -12.15 5.20
N ASP A 34 2.89 -11.12 4.37
CA ASP A 34 3.15 -11.23 2.92
C ASP A 34 4.63 -11.48 2.60
N ALA A 35 5.53 -10.85 3.35
CA ALA A 35 6.98 -11.07 3.24
C ALA A 35 7.36 -12.52 3.58
N GLN A 36 6.64 -13.17 4.50
CA GLN A 36 6.86 -14.59 4.82
C GLN A 36 6.39 -15.52 3.70
N LEU A 37 5.39 -15.09 2.93
CA LEU A 37 4.74 -15.87 1.87
C LEU A 37 5.26 -15.57 0.45
N THR A 38 6.21 -14.64 0.32
CA THR A 38 6.81 -14.26 -0.96
C THR A 38 7.58 -15.42 -1.61
N TYR A 39 8.44 -16.12 -0.87
CA TYR A 39 9.13 -17.32 -1.35
C TYR A 39 9.29 -18.41 -0.27
N PRO A 40 8.21 -19.12 0.11
CA PRO A 40 8.24 -20.25 1.03
C PRO A 40 9.03 -21.46 0.50
N PRO A 41 9.65 -22.27 1.39
CA PRO A 41 9.80 -22.04 2.83
C PRO A 41 10.98 -21.11 3.17
N TYR A 42 11.81 -20.76 2.20
CA TYR A 42 13.04 -19.96 2.41
C TYR A 42 12.74 -18.63 3.12
N SER A 43 11.70 -17.91 2.67
CA SER A 43 11.27 -16.66 3.30
C SER A 43 10.87 -16.89 4.76
N GLN A 44 10.14 -17.95 5.10
CA GLN A 44 9.74 -18.22 6.48
C GLN A 44 10.95 -18.53 7.40
N SER A 45 12.03 -19.09 6.86
CA SER A 45 13.21 -19.44 7.66
C SER A 45 13.92 -18.23 8.28
N VAL A 46 13.75 -17.03 7.70
CA VAL A 46 14.35 -15.80 8.22
C VAL A 46 13.52 -15.13 9.32
N PHE A 47 12.28 -15.59 9.55
CA PHE A 47 11.38 -15.00 10.54
C PHE A 47 11.34 -15.78 11.87
N PRO A 48 11.26 -15.08 13.00
CA PRO A 48 11.20 -15.71 14.32
C PRO A 48 9.91 -16.53 14.50
N ALA A 49 9.95 -17.54 15.37
CA ALA A 49 8.85 -18.47 15.58
C ALA A 49 7.48 -17.81 15.90
N PRO A 50 7.39 -16.75 16.72
CA PRO A 50 6.11 -16.08 16.97
C PRO A 50 5.48 -15.50 15.70
N LEU A 51 6.30 -14.94 14.81
CA LEU A 51 5.81 -14.32 13.58
C LEU A 51 5.38 -15.36 12.55
N ARG A 52 6.09 -16.49 12.49
CA ARG A 52 5.62 -17.66 11.72
C ARG A 52 4.28 -18.18 12.22
N LYS A 53 4.04 -18.18 13.54
CA LYS A 53 2.75 -18.56 14.12
C LYS A 53 1.63 -17.61 13.70
N VAL A 54 1.88 -16.30 13.66
CA VAL A 54 0.88 -15.31 13.20
C VAL A 54 0.38 -15.63 11.79
N VAL A 55 1.28 -15.97 10.86
CA VAL A 55 0.90 -16.39 9.50
C VAL A 55 0.08 -17.66 9.51
N GLN A 56 0.48 -18.66 10.30
CA GLN A 56 -0.26 -19.92 10.40
C GLN A 56 -1.67 -19.69 10.96
N ASP A 57 -1.78 -18.94 12.06
CA ASP A 57 -3.06 -18.58 12.66
C ASP A 57 -3.95 -17.86 11.63
N TYR A 58 -3.41 -16.86 10.93
CA TYR A 58 -4.12 -16.13 9.89
C TYR A 58 -4.64 -17.06 8.79
N LEU A 59 -3.77 -17.89 8.19
CA LEU A 59 -4.15 -18.82 7.11
C LEU A 59 -5.22 -19.82 7.57
N THR A 60 -5.19 -20.25 8.83
CA THR A 60 -6.18 -21.19 9.36
C THR A 60 -7.55 -20.53 9.58
N THR A 61 -7.58 -19.29 10.05
CA THR A 61 -8.81 -18.57 10.37
C THR A 61 -9.45 -17.90 9.15
N SER A 62 -8.66 -17.17 8.35
CA SER A 62 -9.18 -16.39 7.22
C SER A 62 -9.62 -17.28 6.05
N LYS A 63 -8.94 -18.41 5.86
CA LYS A 63 -9.04 -19.26 4.66
C LYS A 63 -8.90 -18.45 3.37
N ASP A 64 -8.07 -17.40 3.40
CA ASP A 64 -7.78 -16.58 2.23
C ASP A 64 -7.24 -17.47 1.10
N PRO A 65 -7.96 -17.58 -0.04
CA PRO A 65 -7.62 -18.52 -1.10
C PRO A 65 -6.28 -18.17 -1.75
N PHE A 66 -5.93 -16.89 -1.83
CA PHE A 66 -4.72 -16.42 -2.49
C PHE A 66 -3.49 -16.66 -1.63
N LEU A 67 -3.56 -16.34 -0.34
CA LEU A 67 -2.47 -16.58 0.60
C LEU A 67 -2.28 -18.09 0.87
N LEU A 68 -3.35 -18.89 0.88
CA LEU A 68 -3.27 -20.35 0.94
C LEU A 68 -2.59 -20.92 -0.32
N ALA A 69 -2.95 -20.44 -1.52
CA ALA A 69 -2.32 -20.86 -2.76
C ALA A 69 -0.82 -20.51 -2.78
N ALA A 70 -0.46 -19.31 -2.30
CA ALA A 70 0.94 -18.90 -2.14
C ALA A 70 1.70 -19.78 -1.14
N ALA A 71 1.12 -20.06 0.03
CA ALA A 71 1.72 -20.92 1.04
C ALA A 71 1.96 -22.35 0.54
N ALA A 72 1.03 -22.89 -0.24
CA ALA A 72 1.12 -24.22 -0.84
C ALA A 72 2.04 -24.30 -2.07
N GLN A 73 2.60 -23.16 -2.53
CA GLN A 73 3.32 -23.06 -3.81
C GLN A 73 2.52 -23.62 -4.98
N SER A 74 1.20 -23.41 -4.96
CA SER A 74 0.31 -23.86 -6.03
C SER A 74 0.65 -23.16 -7.34
N SER A 75 0.43 -23.85 -8.46
CA SER A 75 0.40 -23.23 -9.78
C SER A 75 -0.88 -22.41 -10.00
N ALA A 76 -1.88 -22.58 -9.14
CA ALA A 76 -3.02 -21.67 -9.06
C ALA A 76 -2.53 -20.30 -8.56
N HIS A 77 -3.10 -19.23 -9.13
CA HIS A 77 -2.85 -17.85 -8.69
C HIS A 77 -1.37 -17.41 -8.75
N VAL A 78 -0.61 -17.86 -9.76
CA VAL A 78 0.76 -17.37 -10.00
C VAL A 78 0.81 -15.84 -10.09
N TRP A 79 -0.22 -15.21 -10.65
CA TRP A 79 -0.36 -13.75 -10.68
C TRP A 79 -0.32 -13.12 -9.29
N PHE A 80 -0.92 -13.77 -8.28
CA PHE A 80 -0.92 -13.28 -6.90
C PHE A 80 0.45 -13.42 -6.25
N ARG A 81 1.21 -14.47 -6.58
CA ARG A 81 2.61 -14.60 -6.13
C ARG A 81 3.49 -13.48 -6.67
N VAL A 82 3.25 -13.01 -7.89
CA VAL A 82 3.92 -11.83 -8.43
C VAL A 82 3.54 -10.58 -7.63
N LEU A 83 2.28 -10.44 -7.22
CA LEU A 83 1.85 -9.33 -6.36
C LEU A 83 2.50 -9.38 -4.98
N LEU A 84 2.57 -10.54 -4.32
CA LEU A 84 3.31 -10.72 -3.06
C LEU A 84 4.80 -10.36 -3.21
N ALA A 85 5.43 -10.81 -4.30
CA ALA A 85 6.82 -10.43 -4.59
C ALA A 85 6.95 -8.91 -4.80
N SER A 86 6.02 -8.29 -5.54
CA SER A 86 5.97 -6.85 -5.74
C SER A 86 5.82 -6.09 -4.42
N GLU A 87 5.11 -6.67 -3.46
CA GLU A 87 4.92 -6.07 -2.16
C GLU A 87 6.25 -5.99 -1.40
N THR A 88 6.95 -7.11 -1.33
CA THR A 88 8.27 -7.18 -0.66
C THR A 88 9.31 -6.27 -1.32
N VAL A 89 9.37 -6.22 -2.65
CA VAL A 89 10.44 -5.50 -3.37
C VAL A 89 10.13 -4.02 -3.64
N PHE A 90 8.85 -3.64 -3.73
CA PHE A 90 8.45 -2.29 -4.13
C PHE A 90 7.55 -1.61 -3.10
N GLN A 91 6.48 -2.28 -2.65
CA GLN A 91 5.50 -1.62 -1.77
C GLN A 91 6.06 -1.39 -0.36
N ILE A 92 6.78 -2.36 0.23
CA ILE A 92 7.41 -2.19 1.55
C ILE A 92 8.39 -1.00 1.56
N PRO A 93 9.36 -0.88 0.64
CA PRO A 93 10.19 0.33 0.53
C PRO A 93 9.36 1.61 0.36
N CYS A 94 8.30 1.56 -0.45
CA CYS A 94 7.39 2.69 -0.64
C CYS A 94 6.70 3.09 0.67
N PHE A 95 6.32 2.15 1.54
CA PHE A 95 5.70 2.44 2.84
C PHE A 95 6.61 3.29 3.72
N PHE A 96 7.89 2.94 3.83
CA PHE A 96 8.86 3.72 4.60
C PHE A 96 9.00 5.15 4.06
N VAL A 97 9.15 5.30 2.75
CA VAL A 97 9.25 6.62 2.10
C VAL A 97 7.96 7.43 2.26
N ALA A 98 6.80 6.78 2.15
CA ALA A 98 5.51 7.43 2.29
C ALA A 98 5.27 7.92 3.73
N ILE A 99 5.55 7.07 4.73
CA ILE A 99 5.47 7.43 6.15
C ILE A 99 6.37 8.63 6.45
N TRP A 100 7.64 8.57 6.01
CA TRP A 100 8.58 9.67 6.17
C TRP A 100 8.09 10.95 5.45
N GLY A 101 7.57 10.81 4.23
CA GLY A 101 7.09 11.93 3.42
C GLY A 101 5.90 12.64 4.08
N LEU A 102 4.93 11.88 4.58
CA LEU A 102 3.76 12.42 5.31
C LEU A 102 4.19 13.13 6.61
N LEU A 103 5.09 12.52 7.38
CA LEU A 103 5.60 13.10 8.63
C LEU A 103 6.34 14.43 8.41
N ASN A 104 7.04 14.56 7.29
CA ASN A 104 7.87 15.72 6.98
C ASN A 104 7.22 16.75 6.05
N ASP A 105 5.98 16.51 5.60
CA ASP A 105 5.29 17.31 4.58
C ASP A 105 6.11 17.42 3.27
N GLU A 106 6.77 16.32 2.88
CA GLU A 106 7.62 16.25 1.69
C GLU A 106 6.78 15.92 0.45
N LYS A 107 6.52 16.96 -0.36
CA LYS A 107 5.68 16.90 -1.57
C LYS A 107 6.29 16.01 -2.67
N ARG A 108 7.61 15.80 -2.66
CA ARG A 108 8.30 14.97 -3.67
C ARG A 108 7.95 13.48 -3.57
N THR A 109 7.35 13.02 -2.46
CA THR A 109 6.91 11.63 -2.32
C THR A 109 5.54 11.36 -2.96
N TYR A 110 4.78 12.39 -3.35
CA TYR A 110 3.43 12.21 -3.89
C TYR A 110 3.38 11.31 -5.14
N PRO A 111 4.29 11.43 -6.14
CA PRO A 111 4.26 10.54 -7.31
C PRO A 111 4.44 9.06 -6.94
N LEU A 112 5.30 8.78 -5.96
CA LEU A 112 5.51 7.42 -5.46
C LEU A 112 4.24 6.88 -4.78
N MET A 113 3.56 7.70 -3.98
CA MET A 113 2.28 7.33 -3.35
C MET A 113 1.17 7.07 -4.37
N VAL A 114 1.15 7.80 -5.50
CA VAL A 114 0.23 7.55 -6.63
C VAL A 114 0.51 6.20 -7.27
N CYS A 115 1.77 5.89 -7.59
CA CYS A 115 2.16 4.61 -8.18
C CYS A 115 1.75 3.44 -7.26
N TYR A 116 2.09 3.55 -5.97
CA TYR A 116 1.71 2.58 -4.97
C TYR A 116 0.18 2.44 -4.86
N GLY A 117 -0.54 3.55 -4.68
CA GLY A 117 -1.97 3.54 -4.46
C GLY A 117 -2.73 2.92 -5.63
N THR A 118 -2.29 3.18 -6.86
CA THR A 118 -2.85 2.59 -8.07
C THR A 118 -2.64 1.07 -8.10
N LEU A 119 -1.41 0.61 -7.80
CA LEU A 119 -1.09 -0.81 -7.76
C LEU A 119 -1.92 -1.53 -6.68
N ALA A 120 -1.86 -1.05 -5.44
CA ALA A 120 -2.54 -1.67 -4.31
C ALA A 120 -4.07 -1.68 -4.47
N ALA A 121 -4.66 -0.59 -4.98
CA ALA A 121 -6.10 -0.55 -5.23
C ALA A 121 -6.51 -1.53 -6.34
N SER A 122 -5.78 -1.56 -7.46
CA SER A 122 -6.12 -2.45 -8.58
C SER A 122 -5.92 -3.93 -8.26
N SER A 123 -4.84 -4.29 -7.58
CA SER A 123 -4.58 -5.67 -7.16
C SER A 123 -5.61 -6.18 -6.15
N THR A 124 -5.98 -5.35 -5.17
CA THR A 124 -6.98 -5.71 -4.17
C THR A 124 -8.37 -5.79 -4.79
N LEU A 125 -8.71 -4.90 -5.73
CA LEU A 125 -9.95 -4.95 -6.49
C LEU A 125 -10.06 -6.27 -7.28
N GLN A 126 -8.96 -6.72 -7.90
CA GLN A 126 -8.91 -8.02 -8.57
C GLN A 126 -9.22 -9.17 -7.60
N CYS A 127 -8.64 -9.15 -6.40
CA CYS A 127 -8.92 -10.16 -5.37
C CYS A 127 -10.39 -10.15 -4.93
N ILE A 128 -10.97 -8.96 -4.70
CA ILE A 128 -12.39 -8.78 -4.35
C ILE A 128 -13.30 -9.40 -5.42
N PHE A 129 -13.07 -9.05 -6.69
CA PHE A 129 -13.92 -9.53 -7.77
C PHE A 129 -13.74 -11.03 -8.03
N SER A 130 -12.53 -11.57 -7.87
CA SER A 130 -12.30 -13.01 -8.00
C SER A 130 -13.01 -13.81 -6.90
N VAL A 131 -13.07 -13.28 -5.66
CA VAL A 131 -13.85 -13.90 -4.57
C VAL A 131 -15.36 -13.78 -4.79
N LEU A 132 -15.85 -12.63 -5.26
CA LEU A 132 -17.29 -12.39 -5.40
C LEU A 132 -17.92 -13.00 -6.64
N TYR A 133 -17.18 -13.05 -7.74
CA TYR A 133 -17.70 -13.40 -9.06
C TYR A 133 -16.92 -14.52 -9.75
N GLY A 134 -15.72 -14.85 -9.26
CA GLY A 134 -14.92 -15.97 -9.74
C GLY A 134 -15.06 -17.22 -8.85
N ASP A 135 -14.22 -18.21 -9.13
CA ASP A 135 -14.25 -19.50 -8.43
C ASP A 135 -13.57 -19.46 -7.04
N ASP A 136 -12.87 -18.38 -6.71
CA ASP A 136 -12.10 -18.25 -5.47
C ASP A 136 -12.99 -18.15 -4.22
N GLY A 137 -14.24 -17.73 -4.40
CA GLY A 137 -15.25 -17.72 -3.34
C GLY A 137 -16.00 -19.04 -3.16
N ALA A 138 -15.94 -19.97 -4.11
CA ALA A 138 -16.84 -21.13 -4.17
C ALA A 138 -16.67 -22.09 -2.97
N GLY A 139 -15.47 -22.17 -2.39
CA GLY A 139 -15.15 -23.01 -1.23
C GLY A 139 -15.35 -22.31 0.13
N LEU A 140 -15.80 -21.06 0.15
CA LEU A 140 -15.87 -20.24 1.36
C LEU A 140 -17.29 -20.11 1.89
N THR A 141 -17.42 -20.10 3.22
CA THR A 141 -18.69 -19.77 3.88
C THR A 141 -19.00 -18.27 3.74
N SER A 142 -20.26 -17.88 3.84
CA SER A 142 -20.65 -16.47 3.82
C SER A 142 -20.00 -15.64 4.93
N ALA A 143 -19.67 -16.26 6.07
CA ALA A 143 -18.95 -15.61 7.16
C ALA A 143 -17.49 -15.33 6.77
N GLN A 144 -16.81 -16.29 6.13
CA GLN A 144 -15.44 -16.11 5.64
C GLN A 144 -15.37 -15.07 4.52
N ILE A 145 -16.30 -15.10 3.57
CA ILE A 145 -16.38 -14.07 2.52
C ILE A 145 -16.55 -12.69 3.14
N ARG A 146 -17.46 -12.55 4.12
CA ARG A 146 -17.67 -11.26 4.81
C ARG A 146 -16.41 -10.79 5.54
N ALA A 147 -15.72 -11.69 6.24
CA ALA A 147 -14.47 -11.37 6.93
C ALA A 147 -13.35 -10.95 5.95
N LEU A 148 -13.22 -11.64 4.81
CA LEU A 148 -12.27 -11.28 3.76
C LEU A 148 -12.59 -9.90 3.19
N LEU A 149 -13.85 -9.63 2.84
CA LEU A 149 -14.25 -8.34 2.29
C LEU A 149 -14.09 -7.20 3.29
N GLN A 150 -14.30 -7.44 4.59
CA GLN A 150 -14.02 -6.46 5.64
C GLN A 150 -12.55 -6.04 5.67
N ASN A 151 -11.63 -6.94 5.31
CA ASN A 151 -10.22 -6.63 5.17
C ASN A 151 -9.92 -6.01 3.79
N TYR A 152 -10.39 -6.60 2.69
CA TYR A 152 -10.01 -6.13 1.36
C TYR A 152 -10.60 -4.78 0.98
N ILE A 153 -11.84 -4.47 1.38
CA ILE A 153 -12.50 -3.23 0.97
C ILE A 153 -11.73 -1.99 1.46
N PRO A 154 -11.35 -1.87 2.76
CA PRO A 154 -10.51 -0.76 3.21
C PRO A 154 -9.16 -0.67 2.46
N PHE A 155 -8.52 -1.82 2.22
CA PHE A 155 -7.23 -1.93 1.52
C PHE A 155 -7.35 -1.71 0.00
N CYS A 156 -8.56 -1.60 -0.53
CA CYS A 156 -8.82 -1.15 -1.89
C CYS A 156 -9.17 0.35 -1.92
N LEU A 157 -10.09 0.79 -1.06
CA LEU A 157 -10.66 2.14 -1.10
C LEU A 157 -9.68 3.21 -0.59
N ILE A 158 -8.92 2.93 0.47
CA ILE A 158 -7.95 3.90 1.01
C ILE A 158 -6.82 4.19 0.01
N PRO A 159 -6.15 3.19 -0.60
CA PRO A 159 -5.13 3.48 -1.61
C PRO A 159 -5.72 4.10 -2.89
N LEU A 160 -6.98 3.80 -3.25
CA LEU A 160 -7.67 4.51 -4.34
C LEU A 160 -7.84 6.00 -4.00
N LEU A 161 -8.32 6.30 -2.80
CA LEU A 161 -8.47 7.66 -2.30
C LEU A 161 -7.12 8.39 -2.23
N LEU A 162 -6.08 7.72 -1.74
CA LEU A 162 -4.70 8.23 -1.73
C LEU A 162 -4.24 8.61 -3.14
N THR A 163 -4.51 7.75 -4.13
CA THR A 163 -4.12 7.98 -5.52
C THR A 163 -4.72 9.29 -6.04
N PHE A 164 -6.04 9.47 -5.89
CA PHE A 164 -6.71 10.68 -6.35
C PHE A 164 -6.26 11.92 -5.57
N ASP A 165 -6.15 11.84 -4.25
CA ASP A 165 -5.72 12.98 -3.43
C ASP A 165 -4.29 13.45 -3.80
N MET A 166 -3.34 12.51 -3.89
CA MET A 166 -1.96 12.85 -4.26
C MET A 166 -1.87 13.39 -5.69
N MET A 167 -2.64 12.83 -6.63
CA MET A 167 -2.73 13.38 -8.00
C MET A 167 -3.25 14.82 -8.02
N LEU A 168 -4.32 15.11 -7.29
CA LEU A 168 -4.88 16.47 -7.22
C LEU A 168 -3.89 17.45 -6.57
N ARG A 169 -3.17 17.03 -5.53
CA ARG A 169 -2.12 17.83 -4.90
C ARG A 169 -0.97 18.11 -5.87
N ILE A 170 -0.52 17.12 -6.64
CA ILE A 170 0.51 17.32 -7.68
C ILE A 170 0.04 18.35 -8.71
N VAL A 171 -1.18 18.21 -9.23
CA VAL A 171 -1.75 19.17 -10.21
C VAL A 171 -1.80 20.58 -9.63
N GLY A 172 -2.21 20.73 -8.37
CA GLY A 172 -2.20 22.03 -7.68
C GLY A 172 -0.80 22.67 -7.60
N LEU A 173 0.24 21.87 -7.35
CA LEU A 173 1.63 22.35 -7.32
C LEU A 173 2.12 22.79 -8.70
N LEU A 174 1.73 22.09 -9.77
CA LEU A 174 2.10 22.43 -11.14
C LEU A 174 1.42 23.72 -11.63
N ASN A 175 0.22 24.02 -11.12
CA ASN A 175 -0.53 25.22 -11.46
C ASN A 175 -0.07 26.48 -10.71
N THR A 176 0.88 26.36 -9.77
CA THR A 176 1.39 27.51 -9.01
C THR A 176 2.36 28.32 -9.88
N PRO A 177 2.09 29.62 -10.15
CA PRO A 177 2.98 30.44 -10.96
C PRO A 177 4.39 30.49 -10.36
N ARG A 178 5.42 30.24 -11.19
CA ARG A 178 6.81 30.38 -10.75
C ARG A 178 7.07 31.86 -10.49
N PRO A 179 7.61 32.27 -9.32
CA PRO A 179 8.00 33.66 -9.10
C PRO A 179 8.99 34.08 -10.18
N ALA A 180 8.80 35.27 -10.74
CA ALA A 180 9.66 35.81 -11.79
C ALA A 180 11.12 35.76 -11.32
N GLN A 181 11.99 35.10 -12.11
CA GLN A 181 13.41 35.16 -11.83
C GLN A 181 13.90 36.59 -12.11
N PRO A 182 14.68 37.20 -11.19
CA PRO A 182 15.30 38.48 -11.49
C PRO A 182 16.16 38.30 -12.74
N ILE A 183 15.91 39.14 -13.74
CA ILE A 183 16.74 39.23 -14.94
C ILE A 183 18.15 39.52 -14.44
N SER A 184 19.06 38.55 -14.57
CA SER A 184 20.49 38.79 -14.38
C SER A 184 20.88 39.85 -15.39
N GLY A 185 21.01 41.09 -14.92
CA GLY A 185 21.57 42.18 -15.69
C GLY A 185 22.91 41.71 -16.23
N LYS A 186 23.06 41.77 -17.55
CA LYS A 186 24.37 41.83 -18.17
C LYS A 186 24.96 43.17 -17.73
N GLU A 187 25.96 43.13 -16.87
CA GLU A 187 26.94 44.21 -16.83
C GLU A 187 27.99 43.91 -17.91
N GLU A 188 28.44 45.00 -18.53
CA GLU A 188 29.04 45.16 -19.85
C GLU A 188 30.38 44.45 -20.08
#